data_AF-A0A970E4N0-F1
#
_entry.id   AF-A0A970E4N0-F1
#
_cell.length_a   1.000
_cell.length_b   1.000
_cell.length_c   1.000
_cell.angle_alpha   90.00
_cell.angle_beta   90.00
_cell.angle_gamma   90.00
#
_symmetry.space_group_name_H-M   'P 1'
#
loop_
_entity.id
_entity.type
_entity.pdbx_description
1 polymer ?
#
loop_
_entity_poly.entity_id
_entity_poly.type
_entity_poly.pdbx_seq_one_letter_code
_entity_poly.pdbx_strand_id
1 'polypeptide(L)'
;MAVKNAMTADFLRSAYGGESMAHMRYLYWADEALEEGFPNIAKLFEAIAYAERVHASNHFKELNGDTADATVTAGAVFGTGKTVDNL
;
A
#
# COMPACT_ATOMS: atom_id res chain seq x y z
N MET A 1 -3.35 -16.69 -16.41
CA MET A 1 -4.57 -17.46 -16.08
C MET A 1 -5.11 -16.92 -14.78
N ALA A 2 -6.42 -16.81 -14.60
CA ALA A 2 -7.03 -16.41 -13.33
C ALA A 2 -6.60 -17.34 -12.19
N VAL A 3 -6.38 -16.79 -10.99
CA VAL A 3 -6.15 -17.60 -9.78
C VAL A 3 -7.40 -18.43 -9.50
N LYS A 4 -7.25 -19.75 -9.55
CA LYS A 4 -8.39 -20.69 -9.39
C LYS A 4 -8.66 -21.08 -7.94
N ASN A 5 -7.66 -20.94 -7.06
CA ASN A 5 -7.81 -21.26 -5.64
C ASN A 5 -8.47 -20.09 -4.90
N ALA A 6 -9.62 -20.34 -4.30
CA ALA A 6 -10.40 -19.30 -3.60
C ALA A 6 -9.62 -18.65 -2.45
N MET A 7 -8.94 -19.44 -1.62
CA MET A 7 -8.15 -18.93 -0.49
C MET A 7 -6.98 -18.06 -0.97
N THR A 8 -6.26 -18.49 -2.02
CA THR A 8 -5.20 -17.67 -2.62
C THR A 8 -5.74 -16.37 -3.21
N ALA A 9 -6.89 -16.42 -3.89
CA ALA A 9 -7.53 -15.22 -4.42
C ALA A 9 -7.91 -14.24 -3.29
N ASP A 10 -8.45 -14.73 -2.18
CA ASP A 10 -8.79 -13.90 -1.03
C ASP A 10 -7.54 -13.29 -0.38
N PHE A 11 -6.45 -14.05 -0.23
CA PHE A 11 -5.19 -13.50 0.27
C PHE A 11 -4.58 -12.44 -0.64
N LEU A 12 -4.65 -12.62 -1.97
CA LEU A 12 -4.19 -11.60 -2.93
C LEU A 12 -5.03 -10.33 -2.85
N ARG A 13 -6.35 -10.45 -2.68
CA ARG A 13 -7.23 -9.29 -2.49
C ARG A 13 -6.95 -8.55 -1.18
N SER A 14 -6.75 -9.28 -0.08
CA SER A 14 -6.38 -8.69 1.21
C SER A 14 -5.00 -8.03 1.16
N ALA A 15 -4.01 -8.65 0.50
CA ALA A 15 -2.70 -8.07 0.26
C ALA A 15 -2.81 -6.78 -0.57
N TYR A 16 -3.55 -6.81 -1.69
CA TYR A 16 -3.82 -5.62 -2.48
C TYR A 16 -4.40 -4.47 -1.64
N GLY A 17 -5.38 -4.76 -0.77
CA GLY A 17 -5.94 -3.76 0.15
C GLY A 17 -4.90 -3.18 1.11
N GLY A 18 -4.08 -4.05 1.72
CA GLY A 18 -3.00 -3.64 2.63
C GLY A 18 -1.96 -2.74 1.96
N GLU A 19 -1.44 -3.18 0.81
CA GLU A 19 -0.44 -2.44 0.04
C GLU A 19 -0.99 -1.10 -0.48
N SER A 20 -2.26 -1.05 -0.87
CA SER A 20 -2.92 0.19 -1.30
C SER A 20 -3.02 1.21 -0.15
N MET A 21 -3.33 0.75 1.07
CA MET A 21 -3.35 1.61 2.25
C MET A 21 -1.94 2.03 2.69
N ALA A 22 -0.95 1.14 2.57
CA ALA A 22 0.44 1.45 2.85
C ALA A 22 1.00 2.51 1.89
N HIS A 23 0.75 2.36 0.60
CA HIS A 23 1.08 3.35 -0.42
C HIS A 23 0.58 4.75 -0.03
N MET A 24 -0.71 4.87 0.29
CA MET A 24 -1.30 6.16 0.64
C MET A 24 -0.71 6.75 1.92
N ARG A 25 -0.48 5.91 2.94
CA ARG A 25 0.11 6.35 4.21
C ARG A 25 1.52 6.89 4.01
N TYR A 26 2.36 6.21 3.24
CA TYR A 26 3.72 6.68 2.98
C TYR A 26 3.76 7.99 2.20
N LEU A 27 2.81 8.24 1.29
CA LEU A 27 2.69 9.57 0.66
C LEU A 27 2.36 10.65 1.70
N TYR A 28 1.41 10.39 2.60
CA TYR A 28 1.10 11.34 3.67
C TYR A 28 2.31 11.62 4.56
N TRP A 29 3.07 10.58 4.94
CA TRP A 29 4.28 10.75 5.74
C TRP A 29 5.42 11.44 4.98
N ALA A 30 5.46 11.31 3.65
CA ALA A 30 6.40 12.06 2.83
C ALA A 30 6.10 13.57 2.89
N ASP A 31 4.83 13.95 2.80
CA ASP A 31 4.39 15.34 2.92
C ASP A 31 4.74 15.92 4.29
N GLU A 32 4.44 15.19 5.37
CA GLU A 32 4.79 15.60 6.74
C GLU A 32 6.31 15.76 6.91
N ALA A 33 7.11 14.81 6.39
CA ALA A 33 8.56 14.90 6.44
C ALA A 33 9.10 16.11 5.67
N LEU A 34 8.44 16.52 4.59
CA LEU A 34 8.80 17.73 3.86
C LEU A 34 8.46 18.99 4.67
N GLU A 35 7.27 19.05 5.29
CA GLU A 35 6.83 20.16 6.14
C GLU A 35 7.74 20.34 7.37
N GLU A 36 8.21 19.25 7.97
CA GLU A 36 9.15 19.26 9.09
C GLU A 36 10.60 19.58 8.69
N GLY A 37 10.89 19.73 7.39
CA GLY A 37 12.23 20.10 6.89
C GLY A 37 13.19 18.93 6.69
N PHE A 38 12.67 17.71 6.48
CA PHE A 38 13.43 16.48 6.22
C PHE A 38 13.29 15.99 4.76
N PRO A 39 13.82 16.72 3.76
CA PRO A 39 13.57 16.42 2.34
C PRO A 39 14.13 15.07 1.86
N ASN A 40 15.16 14.54 2.52
CA ASN A 40 15.67 13.20 2.18
C ASN A 40 14.79 12.08 2.74
N ILE A 41 14.14 12.31 3.88
CA ILE A 41 13.20 11.35 4.46
C ILE A 41 11.89 11.37 3.67
N ALA A 42 11.43 12.55 3.25
CA ALA A 42 10.31 12.67 2.32
C ALA A 42 10.51 11.83 1.05
N LYS A 43 11.68 11.98 0.39
CA LYS A 43 12.04 11.16 -0.78
C LYS A 43 12.10 9.66 -0.49
N LEU A 44 12.55 9.27 0.70
CA LEU A 44 12.55 7.87 1.12
C LEU A 44 11.11 7.34 1.20
N PHE A 45 10.22 8.07 1.86
CA PHE A 45 8.81 7.69 1.95
C PHE A 45 8.12 7.65 0.58
N GLU A 46 8.40 8.59 -0.32
CA GLU A 46 7.91 8.54 -1.70
C GLU A 46 8.38 7.29 -2.44
N ALA A 47 9.65 6.90 -2.26
CA ALA A 47 10.21 5.70 -2.87
C ALA A 47 9.55 4.43 -2.31
N ILE A 48 9.30 4.37 -1.01
CA ILE A 48 8.58 3.25 -0.38
C ILE A 48 7.13 3.23 -0.89
N ALA A 49 6.44 4.37 -0.93
CA ALA A 49 5.09 4.46 -1.48
C ALA A 49 5.04 3.93 -2.92
N TYR A 50 6.04 4.26 -3.75
CA TYR A 50 6.14 3.72 -5.10
C TYR A 50 6.32 2.20 -5.11
N ALA A 51 7.12 1.63 -4.21
CA ALA A 51 7.28 0.19 -4.07
C ALA A 51 5.95 -0.50 -3.73
N GLU A 52 5.18 0.04 -2.77
CA GLU A 52 3.88 -0.56 -2.40
C GLU A 52 2.86 -0.48 -3.54
N ARG A 53 2.91 0.58 -4.35
CA ARG A 53 2.12 0.63 -5.59
C ARG A 53 2.49 -0.50 -6.55
N VAL A 54 3.78 -0.84 -6.68
CA VAL A 54 4.22 -1.97 -7.50
C VAL A 54 3.73 -3.29 -6.92
N HIS A 55 3.84 -3.49 -5.61
CA HIS A 55 3.33 -4.68 -4.91
C HIS A 55 1.82 -4.85 -5.14
N ALA A 56 1.02 -3.81 -4.84
CA ALA A 56 -0.42 -3.80 -5.08
C ALA A 56 -0.75 -4.11 -6.55
N SER A 57 -0.06 -3.45 -7.49
CA SER A 57 -0.28 -3.67 -8.92
C SER A 57 -0.01 -5.12 -9.33
N ASN A 58 0.99 -5.77 -8.74
CA ASN A 58 1.30 -7.17 -9.03
C ASN A 58 0.23 -8.11 -8.47
N HIS A 59 -0.24 -7.90 -7.24
CA HIS A 59 -1.36 -8.67 -6.68
C HIS A 59 -2.63 -8.53 -7.51
N PHE A 60 -2.96 -7.30 -7.93
CA PHE A 60 -4.11 -7.02 -8.77
C PHE A 60 -4.03 -7.73 -10.13
N LYS A 61 -2.87 -7.68 -10.78
CA LYS A 61 -2.65 -8.37 -12.06
C LYS A 61 -2.72 -9.89 -11.92
N GLU A 62 -2.23 -10.45 -10.82
CA GLU A 62 -2.22 -11.90 -10.62
C GLU A 62 -3.64 -12.47 -10.48
N LEU A 63 -4.56 -11.74 -9.84
CA LEU A 63 -5.96 -12.15 -9.73
C LEU A 63 -6.58 -12.51 -11.10
N ASN A 64 -6.26 -11.73 -12.15
CA ASN A 64 -6.49 -12.03 -13.57
C ASN A 64 -7.87 -12.66 -13.88
N GLY A 65 -8.94 -12.12 -13.27
CA GLY A 65 -10.31 -12.61 -13.41
C GLY A 65 -11.27 -11.52 -13.88
N ASP A 66 -12.56 -11.83 -13.90
CA ASP A 66 -13.61 -10.89 -14.28
C ASP A 66 -13.67 -9.71 -13.31
N THR A 67 -14.11 -8.56 -13.82
CA THR A 67 -14.34 -7.37 -12.98
C THR A 67 -15.49 -7.64 -12.03
N ALA A 68 -15.19 -7.71 -10.74
CA ALA A 68 -16.16 -7.88 -9.66
C ALA A 68 -15.67 -7.14 -8.41
N ASP A 69 -16.60 -6.74 -7.54
CA ASP A 69 -16.29 -6.22 -6.22
C ASP A 69 -16.08 -7.35 -5.21
N ALA A 70 -15.31 -7.07 -4.16
CA ALA A 70 -15.11 -7.97 -3.05
C ALA A 70 -14.80 -7.17 -1.77
N THR A 71 -15.43 -7.53 -0.66
CA THR A 71 -14.99 -7.07 0.66
C THR A 71 -13.69 -7.80 1.02
N VAL A 72 -12.71 -7.06 1.52
CA VAL A 72 -11.39 -7.59 1.87
C VAL A 72 -11.04 -7.21 3.30
N THR A 73 -10.35 -8.11 4.01
CA THR A 73 -9.80 -7.82 5.34
C THR A 73 -8.36 -7.38 5.17
N ALA A 74 -8.06 -6.12 5.48
CA ALA A 74 -6.71 -5.57 5.39
C ALA A 74 -6.38 -4.72 6.62
N GLY A 75 -5.13 -4.82 7.08
CA GLY A 75 -4.62 -4.00 8.18
C GLY A 75 -4.02 -2.70 7.65
N ALA A 76 -4.24 -1.60 8.38
CA ALA A 76 -3.61 -0.33 8.11
C ALA A 76 -3.24 0.40 9.40
N VAL A 77 -2.17 1.18 9.29
CA VAL A 77 -1.77 2.15 10.31
C VAL A 77 -2.34 3.51 9.91
N PHE A 78 -2.87 4.25 10.88
CA PHE A 78 -3.42 5.58 10.68
C PHE A 78 -2.84 6.52 11.73
N GLY A 79 -2.48 7.74 11.33
CA GLY A 79 -1.97 8.76 12.24
C GLY A 79 -0.97 9.70 11.59
N THR A 80 -0.96 10.93 12.08
CA THR A 80 -0.09 12.04 11.66
C THR A 80 0.97 12.29 12.74
N GLY A 81 1.67 11.23 13.14
CA GLY A 81 2.79 11.32 14.09
C GLY A 81 3.96 12.08 13.46
N LYS A 82 4.93 12.51 14.28
CA LYS A 82 6.11 13.20 13.76
C LYS A 82 6.90 12.29 12.84
N THR A 83 7.68 12.85 11.91
CA THR A 83 8.50 12.07 10.98
C THR A 83 9.32 10.99 11.68
N VAL A 84 9.90 11.32 12.86
CA VAL A 84 10.73 10.40 13.65
C VAL A 84 9.97 9.19 14.19
N ASP A 85 8.66 9.32 14.41
CA ASP A 85 7.80 8.23 14.92
C ASP A 85 7.40 7.27 13.79
N ASN A 86 7.60 7.68 12.52
CA ASN A 86 7.19 6.97 11.31
C ASN A 86 8.37 6.27 10.58
N LEU A 87 9.59 6.35 11.14
CA LEU A 87 10.81 5.72 10.62
C LEU A 87 10.90 4.22 10.94
#